data_AF-C1MYL7-F1
#
_entry.id   AF-C1MYL7-F1
#
_cell.length_a   1.000
_cell.length_b   1.000
_cell.length_c   1.000
_cell.angle_alpha   90.00
_cell.angle_beta   90.00
_cell.angle_gamma   90.00
#
_symmetry.space_group_name_H-M   'P 1'
#
loop_
_entity.id
_entity.type
_entity.pdbx_description
1 polymer ?
#
loop_
_entity_poly.entity_id
_entity_poly.type
_entity_poly.pdbx_seq_one_letter_code
_entity_poly.pdbx_strand_id
1 'polypeptide(L)'
;MTPALALGVGATRIANVVPRGATRDAETAAGGGAARRRRRRPSVAMRASGASASSSSSSFAEPSPSPSSPSDPYPRLAVFDLDACFWNEEMYTLRHLVDASAEQVVGELGDSGLEGVVGARSGADVVIRIHPGAMRALQRFHAGEYPGMRIAAASSADTPLAVRIGRSALDVLEIFPGVTAREAFSIGWPAGFEGNLQIGRTPPLSSDKAATHFPILRRETGIAYDEMLFFDDCNWGDHCGAVARGCVEARSGEGPVVVRTPRGLGIDEWELGLERFRQRVEARAEGATRR
;
A
#
# COMPACT_ATOMS: atom_id res chain seq x y z
N MET A 1 -48.82 18.67 13.48
CA MET A 1 -48.03 19.61 12.68
C MET A 1 -46.57 19.29 12.93
N THR A 2 -45.95 18.61 11.97
CA THR A 2 -44.58 18.09 12.02
C THR A 2 -43.91 18.58 10.74
N PRO A 3 -42.77 19.29 10.78
CA PRO A 3 -42.06 19.60 9.56
C PRO A 3 -41.02 18.51 9.27
N ALA A 4 -41.15 17.91 8.10
CA ALA A 4 -40.11 17.12 7.45
C ALA A 4 -39.07 18.07 6.85
N LEU A 5 -37.79 17.82 7.10
CA LEU A 5 -36.67 18.52 6.47
C LEU A 5 -36.00 17.55 5.49
N ALA A 6 -36.14 17.87 4.21
CA ALA A 6 -35.50 17.20 3.10
C ALA A 6 -34.01 17.57 3.01
N LEU A 7 -33.13 16.57 2.91
CA LEU A 7 -31.72 16.76 2.58
C LEU A 7 -31.54 16.47 1.08
N GLY A 8 -31.08 17.49 0.36
CA GLY A 8 -30.76 17.43 -1.06
C GLY A 8 -29.45 16.70 -1.31
N VAL A 9 -29.47 15.77 -2.26
CA VAL A 9 -28.29 15.03 -2.75
C VAL A 9 -27.68 15.83 -3.90
N GLY A 10 -26.47 16.37 -3.68
CA GLY A 10 -25.66 16.99 -4.72
C GLY A 10 -24.91 15.92 -5.51
N ALA A 11 -25.38 15.64 -6.74
CA ALA A 11 -24.70 14.78 -7.68
C ALA A 11 -23.55 15.53 -8.38
N THR A 12 -22.31 15.19 -8.04
CA THR A 12 -21.13 15.67 -8.78
C THR A 12 -20.82 14.69 -9.91
N ARG A 13 -20.85 15.22 -11.15
CA ARG A 13 -20.62 14.50 -12.41
C ARG A 13 -19.21 13.92 -12.49
N ILE A 14 -19.11 12.63 -12.78
CA ILE A 14 -17.87 11.95 -13.18
C ILE A 14 -17.64 12.23 -14.67
N ALA A 15 -16.43 12.68 -15.02
CA ALA A 15 -16.04 13.02 -16.37
C ALA A 15 -15.71 11.77 -17.20
N ASN A 16 -16.21 11.76 -18.45
CA ASN A 16 -15.95 10.76 -19.48
C ASN A 16 -14.45 10.58 -19.77
N VAL A 17 -13.98 9.33 -19.73
CA VAL A 17 -12.71 8.92 -20.34
C VAL A 17 -13.03 8.03 -21.56
N VAL A 18 -12.55 8.48 -22.71
CA VAL A 18 -12.67 7.84 -24.03
C VAL A 18 -11.55 6.80 -24.19
N PRO A 19 -11.82 5.57 -24.69
CA PRO A 19 -10.77 4.60 -24.96
C PRO A 19 -10.04 4.94 -26.28
N ARG A 20 -8.70 5.00 -26.25
CA ARG A 20 -7.87 5.09 -27.46
C ARG A 20 -7.49 3.70 -27.95
N GLY A 21 -7.76 3.49 -29.22
CA GLY A 21 -7.65 2.22 -29.93
C GLY A 21 -6.23 1.75 -30.19
N ALA A 22 -6.16 0.45 -30.43
CA ALA A 22 -5.01 -0.32 -30.85
C ALA A 22 -4.57 0.02 -32.28
N THR A 23 -3.26 0.16 -32.49
CA THR A 23 -2.64 0.02 -33.81
C THR A 23 -1.75 -1.20 -33.79
N ARG A 24 -2.11 -2.16 -34.64
CA ARG A 24 -1.27 -3.26 -35.12
C ARG A 24 -0.24 -2.67 -36.07
N ASP A 25 1.01 -3.09 -35.98
CA ASP A 25 1.88 -3.22 -37.14
C ASP A 25 2.70 -4.50 -37.00
N ALA A 26 2.56 -5.36 -38.00
CA ALA A 26 3.33 -6.56 -38.23
C ALA A 26 4.30 -6.25 -39.37
N GLU A 27 5.58 -6.53 -39.18
CA GLU A 27 6.51 -6.62 -40.30
C GLU A 27 7.48 -7.78 -40.09
N THR A 28 7.50 -8.64 -41.11
CA THR A 28 8.26 -9.87 -41.23
C THR A 28 9.45 -9.59 -42.15
N ALA A 29 10.68 -9.94 -41.78
CA ALA A 29 11.73 -10.29 -42.75
C ALA A 29 12.88 -11.07 -42.08
N ALA A 30 13.16 -12.22 -42.67
CA ALA A 30 14.30 -13.08 -42.38
C ALA A 30 15.53 -12.70 -43.22
N GLY A 31 16.74 -13.05 -42.76
CA GLY A 31 17.85 -13.39 -43.66
C GLY A 31 19.25 -12.89 -43.27
N GLY A 32 20.11 -13.84 -42.84
CA GLY A 32 21.45 -14.02 -43.43
C GLY A 32 22.67 -13.29 -42.83
N GLY A 33 23.51 -14.06 -42.12
CA GLY A 33 24.88 -14.32 -42.59
C GLY A 33 26.03 -13.32 -42.34
N ALA A 34 26.88 -13.70 -41.38
CA ALA A 34 28.35 -13.73 -41.43
C ALA A 34 29.25 -12.49 -41.12
N ALA A 35 30.27 -12.80 -40.31
CA ALA A 35 31.67 -12.33 -40.34
C ALA A 35 32.07 -10.95 -39.76
N ARG A 36 32.41 -10.98 -38.46
CA ARG A 36 33.75 -10.67 -37.91
C ARG A 36 34.58 -9.55 -38.58
N ARG A 37 34.71 -8.40 -37.91
CA ARG A 37 35.97 -7.64 -37.87
C ARG A 37 36.04 -6.60 -36.74
N ARG A 38 37.01 -6.79 -35.84
CA ARG A 38 37.52 -5.77 -34.90
C ARG A 38 38.21 -4.65 -35.68
N ARG A 39 37.87 -3.39 -35.40
CA ARG A 39 38.80 -2.25 -35.56
C ARG A 39 38.58 -1.20 -34.46
N ARG A 40 39.72 -0.69 -33.99
CA ARG A 40 39.94 0.26 -32.89
C ARG A 40 39.50 1.69 -33.27
N ARG A 41 39.26 2.48 -32.22
CA ARG A 41 39.04 3.95 -32.13
C ARG A 41 40.03 4.78 -32.96
N PRO A 42 39.68 6.06 -33.23
CA PRO A 42 40.26 7.10 -32.38
C PRO A 42 39.29 8.20 -31.91
N SER A 43 39.70 8.83 -30.82
CA SER A 43 39.15 10.01 -30.16
C SER A 43 39.30 11.28 -31.02
N VAL A 44 38.29 12.15 -31.01
CA VAL A 44 38.46 13.57 -31.30
C VAL A 44 37.76 14.38 -30.23
N ALA A 45 38.52 15.23 -29.56
CA ALA A 45 38.05 16.28 -28.69
C ALA A 45 37.81 17.54 -29.52
N MET A 46 36.69 18.25 -29.28
CA MET A 46 36.59 19.68 -29.57
C MET A 46 35.78 20.40 -28.49
N ARG A 47 36.25 21.61 -28.23
CA ARG A 47 35.91 22.51 -27.12
C ARG A 47 34.60 23.28 -27.37
N ALA A 48 34.00 23.62 -26.22
CA ALA A 48 33.15 24.75 -25.87
C ALA A 48 32.79 25.81 -26.93
N SER A 49 31.52 26.20 -26.92
CA SER A 49 31.07 27.60 -27.06
C SER A 49 29.70 27.74 -26.40
N GLY A 50 29.58 28.73 -25.51
CA GLY A 50 28.38 29.01 -24.75
C GLY A 50 27.30 29.72 -25.55
N ALA A 51 26.06 29.54 -25.11
CA ALA A 51 24.98 30.50 -25.29
C ALA A 51 23.98 30.28 -24.15
N SER A 52 23.99 31.24 -23.24
CA SER A 52 22.97 31.48 -22.22
C SER A 52 21.64 31.81 -22.90
N ALA A 53 20.62 31.01 -22.62
CA ALA A 53 19.22 31.35 -22.89
C ALA A 53 18.44 31.18 -21.57
N SER A 54 18.10 32.31 -20.99
CA SER A 54 17.16 32.45 -19.89
C SER A 54 15.75 32.11 -20.37
N SER A 55 15.17 31.02 -19.86
CA SER A 55 13.75 30.76 -19.97
C SER A 55 13.17 30.57 -18.58
N SER A 56 12.47 31.60 -18.13
CA SER A 56 11.57 31.61 -16.99
C SER A 56 10.47 30.57 -17.19
N SER A 57 10.57 29.44 -16.50
CA SER A 57 9.45 28.52 -16.31
C SER A 57 8.89 28.75 -14.91
N SER A 58 7.66 29.26 -14.87
CA SER A 58 6.81 29.35 -13.70
C SER A 58 6.70 27.97 -13.04
N SER A 59 7.31 27.86 -11.86
CA SER A 59 7.18 26.72 -10.96
C SER A 59 5.73 26.62 -10.49
N PHE A 60 4.96 25.72 -11.10
CA PHE A 60 3.80 25.14 -10.42
C PHE A 60 4.36 24.27 -9.31
N ALA A 61 4.46 24.86 -8.13
CA ALA A 61 4.75 24.12 -6.91
C ALA A 61 3.62 23.11 -6.71
N GLU A 62 3.94 21.82 -6.84
CA GLU A 62 3.09 20.76 -6.32
C GLU A 62 2.85 21.02 -4.83
N PRO A 63 1.63 20.80 -4.31
CA PRO A 63 1.37 20.92 -2.89
C PRO A 63 2.19 19.84 -2.18
N SER A 64 3.31 20.25 -1.62
CA SER A 64 4.07 19.44 -0.67
C SER A 64 3.13 19.12 0.49
N PRO A 65 2.97 17.85 0.90
CA PRO A 65 2.18 17.53 2.07
C PRO A 65 2.86 18.19 3.26
N SER A 66 2.22 19.24 3.78
CA SER A 66 2.58 19.87 5.05
C SER A 66 2.66 18.78 6.11
N PRO A 67 3.70 18.75 6.95
CA PRO A 67 3.78 17.78 8.03
C PRO A 67 2.54 17.95 8.90
N SER A 68 1.68 16.94 8.88
CA SER A 68 0.55 16.76 9.79
C SER A 68 1.02 17.11 11.21
N SER A 69 0.31 18.03 11.86
CA SER A 69 0.60 18.41 13.23
C SER A 69 0.59 17.17 14.13
N PRO A 70 1.47 17.08 15.15
CA PRO A 70 1.56 15.94 16.08
C PRO A 70 0.28 15.68 16.92
N SER A 71 -0.82 16.34 16.58
CA SER A 71 -2.15 16.27 17.20
C SER A 71 -3.22 15.62 16.31
N ASP A 72 -2.88 15.15 15.11
CA ASP A 72 -3.87 14.48 14.25
C ASP A 72 -4.29 13.14 14.88
N PRO A 73 -5.60 12.82 14.92
CA PRO A 73 -6.12 11.64 15.62
C PRO A 73 -5.85 10.32 14.89
N TYR A 74 -5.21 10.38 13.72
CA TYR A 74 -4.95 9.23 12.85
C TYR A 74 -3.45 8.89 12.80
N PRO A 75 -3.10 7.60 12.63
CA PRO A 75 -1.73 7.21 12.41
C PRO A 75 -1.21 7.81 11.10
N ARG A 76 0.07 8.16 11.05
CA ARG A 76 0.70 8.59 9.79
C ARG A 76 0.98 7.40 8.88
N LEU A 77 1.13 6.20 9.45
CA LEU A 77 1.27 4.95 8.71
C LEU A 77 0.41 3.84 9.33
N ALA A 78 -0.57 3.33 8.59
CA ALA A 78 -1.22 2.06 8.93
C ALA A 78 -0.52 0.92 8.20
N VAL A 79 -0.02 -0.06 8.96
CA VAL A 79 0.76 -1.20 8.48
C VAL A 79 -0.09 -2.45 8.64
N PHE A 80 -0.18 -3.25 7.59
CA PHE A 80 -0.92 -4.50 7.58
C PHE A 80 0.03 -5.67 7.37
N ASP A 81 -0.05 -6.70 8.22
CA ASP A 81 0.31 -8.03 7.75
C ASP A 81 -0.67 -8.47 6.64
N LEU A 82 -0.27 -9.42 5.82
CA LEU A 82 -1.05 -9.87 4.68
C LEU A 82 -1.76 -11.20 4.94
N ASP A 83 -0.98 -12.28 5.03
CA ASP A 83 -1.46 -13.65 5.25
C ASP A 83 -2.27 -13.73 6.55
N ALA A 84 -3.47 -14.33 6.47
CA ALA A 84 -4.43 -14.47 7.58
C ALA A 84 -4.83 -13.18 8.34
N CYS A 85 -4.39 -12.00 7.88
CA CYS A 85 -4.67 -10.69 8.49
C CYS A 85 -5.44 -9.80 7.50
N PHE A 86 -4.80 -9.39 6.40
CA PHE A 86 -5.42 -8.59 5.35
C PHE A 86 -6.35 -9.43 4.48
N TRP A 87 -5.98 -10.67 4.19
CA TRP A 87 -6.79 -11.64 3.44
C TRP A 87 -6.88 -12.98 4.16
N ASN A 88 -7.79 -13.84 3.69
CA ASN A 88 -8.13 -15.11 4.32
C ASN A 88 -7.10 -16.25 4.12
N GLU A 89 -6.23 -16.15 3.12
CA GLU A 89 -5.32 -17.24 2.75
C GLU A 89 -3.89 -17.06 3.29
N GLU A 90 -3.21 -18.19 3.47
CA GLU A 90 -1.77 -18.27 3.79
C GLU A 90 -0.99 -18.52 2.49
N MET A 91 -0.22 -17.55 2.00
CA MET A 91 0.34 -17.60 0.63
C MET A 91 1.33 -18.75 0.44
N TYR A 92 1.96 -19.23 1.52
CA TYR A 92 2.86 -20.39 1.46
C TYR A 92 2.14 -21.70 1.14
N THR A 93 0.82 -21.77 1.33
CA THR A 93 0.00 -22.95 1.00
C THR A 93 -0.37 -23.00 -0.49
N LEU A 94 -0.22 -21.87 -1.19
CA LEU A 94 -0.65 -21.69 -2.57
C LEU A 94 0.46 -22.04 -3.56
N ARG A 95 0.05 -22.48 -4.76
CA ARG A 95 0.97 -23.01 -5.79
C ARG A 95 0.96 -22.24 -7.10
N HIS A 96 -0.01 -21.34 -7.28
CA HIS A 96 -0.27 -20.65 -8.53
C HIS A 96 -0.28 -19.15 -8.29
N LEU A 97 0.29 -18.39 -9.21
CA LEU A 97 0.09 -16.94 -9.23
C LEU A 97 -1.38 -16.64 -9.54
N VAL A 98 -1.83 -15.47 -9.11
CA VAL A 98 -3.11 -14.94 -9.59
C VAL A 98 -2.92 -14.53 -11.04
N ASP A 99 -3.67 -15.16 -11.94
CA ASP A 99 -3.70 -14.80 -13.36
C ASP A 99 -4.79 -13.75 -13.58
N ALA A 100 -4.39 -12.50 -13.80
CA ALA A 100 -5.30 -11.39 -14.05
C ALA A 100 -6.18 -11.57 -15.30
N SER A 101 -5.79 -12.46 -16.23
CA SER A 101 -6.59 -12.77 -17.42
C SER A 101 -7.64 -13.87 -17.19
N ALA A 102 -7.56 -14.59 -16.07
CA ALA A 102 -8.54 -15.59 -15.69
C ALA A 102 -9.80 -14.95 -15.09
N GLU A 103 -10.90 -15.70 -15.09
CA GLU A 103 -12.15 -15.29 -14.47
C GLU A 103 -12.01 -15.17 -12.95
N GLN A 104 -12.04 -13.94 -12.45
CA GLN A 104 -12.01 -13.65 -11.02
C GLN A 104 -13.40 -13.70 -10.41
N VAL A 105 -13.48 -13.71 -9.07
CA VAL A 105 -14.78 -13.64 -8.40
C VAL A 105 -15.21 -12.18 -8.28
N VAL A 106 -16.29 -11.85 -8.98
CA VAL A 106 -16.95 -10.54 -8.92
C VAL A 106 -18.07 -10.57 -7.89
N GLY A 107 -18.25 -9.48 -7.16
CA GLY A 107 -19.30 -9.31 -6.16
C GLY A 107 -19.22 -7.94 -5.49
N GLU A 108 -20.02 -7.75 -4.44
CA GLU A 108 -20.09 -6.48 -3.72
C GLU A 108 -18.81 -6.17 -2.93
N LEU A 109 -18.24 -4.98 -3.17
CA LEU A 109 -17.01 -4.51 -2.55
C LEU A 109 -17.30 -3.86 -1.20
N GLY A 110 -17.14 -4.63 -0.13
CA GLY A 110 -17.39 -4.16 1.24
C GLY A 110 -18.81 -3.62 1.38
N ASP A 111 -18.94 -2.41 1.92
CA ASP A 111 -20.25 -1.77 2.14
C ASP A 111 -20.51 -0.63 1.13
N SER A 112 -19.80 -0.64 0.00
CA SER A 112 -19.90 0.40 -1.03
C SER A 112 -21.18 0.30 -1.88
N GLY A 113 -21.83 -0.87 -1.91
CA GLY A 113 -22.90 -1.18 -2.85
C GLY A 113 -22.44 -1.29 -4.31
N LEU A 114 -21.12 -1.29 -4.56
CA LEU A 114 -20.53 -1.40 -5.89
C LEU A 114 -19.96 -2.80 -6.12
N GLU A 115 -20.05 -3.29 -7.36
CA GLU A 115 -19.49 -4.58 -7.75
C GLU A 115 -18.08 -4.46 -8.32
N GLY A 116 -17.21 -5.39 -7.95
CA GLY A 116 -15.86 -5.53 -8.50
C GLY A 116 -15.21 -6.84 -8.07
N VAL A 117 -13.90 -6.95 -8.24
CA VAL A 117 -13.14 -8.18 -7.97
C VAL A 117 -12.93 -8.38 -6.46
N VAL A 118 -13.87 -9.10 -5.83
CA VAL A 118 -13.85 -9.46 -4.39
C VAL A 118 -13.04 -10.71 -4.08
N GLY A 119 -12.58 -11.43 -5.11
CA GLY A 119 -11.83 -12.66 -4.93
C GLY A 119 -10.89 -12.94 -6.08
N ALA A 120 -9.60 -13.01 -5.76
CA ALA A 120 -8.53 -13.34 -6.71
C ALA A 120 -8.30 -14.85 -6.73
N ARG A 121 -8.42 -15.48 -7.90
CA ARG A 121 -8.21 -16.92 -8.06
C ARG A 121 -6.72 -17.26 -8.17
N SER A 122 -6.26 -18.15 -7.29
CA SER A 122 -4.94 -18.75 -7.34
C SER A 122 -5.08 -20.22 -7.73
N GLY A 123 -5.04 -20.51 -9.02
CA GLY A 123 -5.40 -21.83 -9.56
C GLY A 123 -6.91 -22.03 -9.65
N ALA A 124 -7.36 -23.27 -9.75
CA ALA A 124 -8.77 -23.58 -9.99
C ALA A 124 -9.65 -23.39 -8.74
N ASP A 125 -9.16 -23.83 -7.58
CA ASP A 125 -10.01 -24.06 -6.40
C ASP A 125 -9.84 -23.03 -5.27
N VAL A 126 -8.80 -22.18 -5.34
CA VAL A 126 -8.51 -21.22 -4.25
C VAL A 126 -8.87 -19.81 -4.65
N VAL A 127 -9.59 -19.13 -3.76
CA VAL A 127 -9.99 -17.72 -3.90
C VAL A 127 -9.47 -16.94 -2.70
N ILE A 128 -8.54 -16.02 -2.97
CA ILE A 128 -8.00 -15.07 -1.98
C ILE A 128 -8.99 -13.92 -1.87
N ARG A 129 -9.37 -13.53 -0.64
CA ARG A 129 -10.34 -12.48 -0.35
C ARG A 129 -9.85 -11.56 0.76
N ILE A 130 -10.00 -10.25 0.55
CA ILE A 130 -9.70 -9.24 1.57
C ILE A 130 -10.70 -9.40 2.73
N HIS A 131 -10.21 -9.34 3.96
CA HIS A 131 -11.06 -9.36 5.15
C HIS A 131 -11.88 -8.06 5.28
N PRO A 132 -13.08 -8.09 5.90
CA PRO A 132 -13.98 -6.94 5.93
C PRO A 132 -13.37 -5.66 6.53
N GLY A 133 -12.57 -5.78 7.59
CA GLY A 133 -11.90 -4.62 8.20
C GLY A 133 -10.81 -4.04 7.31
N ALA A 134 -10.03 -4.87 6.63
CA ALA A 134 -9.05 -4.43 5.65
C ALA A 134 -9.72 -3.72 4.45
N MET A 135 -10.82 -4.27 3.94
CA MET A 135 -11.62 -3.65 2.88
C MET A 135 -12.12 -2.26 3.33
N ARG A 136 -12.71 -2.18 4.53
CA ARG A 136 -13.17 -0.92 5.10
C ARG A 136 -12.05 0.10 5.26
N ALA A 137 -10.91 -0.33 5.77
CA ALA A 137 -9.74 0.53 5.99
C ALA A 137 -9.28 1.15 4.66
N LEU A 138 -9.14 0.33 3.61
CA LEU A 138 -8.68 0.80 2.29
C LEU A 138 -9.71 1.70 1.61
N GLN A 139 -11.00 1.36 1.67
CA GLN A 139 -12.06 2.18 1.07
C GLN A 139 -12.14 3.57 1.71
N ARG A 140 -12.13 3.64 3.04
CA ARG A 140 -12.15 4.92 3.77
C ARG A 140 -10.85 5.72 3.58
N PHE A 141 -9.71 5.04 3.53
CA PHE A 141 -8.43 5.66 3.20
C PHE A 141 -8.46 6.29 1.80
N HIS A 142 -8.91 5.53 0.80
CA HIS A 142 -9.05 6.02 -0.58
C HIS A 142 -10.06 7.17 -0.67
N ALA A 143 -11.12 7.17 0.13
CA ALA A 143 -12.08 8.27 0.22
C ALA A 143 -11.54 9.53 0.93
N GLY A 144 -10.32 9.48 1.48
CA GLY A 144 -9.68 10.62 2.15
C GLY A 144 -10.16 10.84 3.59
N GLU A 145 -10.80 9.85 4.22
CA GLU A 145 -11.32 9.97 5.60
C GLU A 145 -10.21 10.01 6.66
N TYR A 146 -8.98 9.68 6.29
CA TYR A 146 -7.81 9.62 7.17
C TYR A 146 -6.74 10.63 6.71
N PRO A 147 -6.94 11.94 6.96
CA PRO A 147 -6.02 12.97 6.52
C PRO A 147 -4.61 12.73 7.07
N GLY A 148 -3.61 12.83 6.19
CA GLY A 148 -2.20 12.64 6.54
C GLY A 148 -1.75 11.17 6.73
N MET A 149 -2.68 10.21 6.73
CA MET A 149 -2.33 8.79 6.79
C MET A 149 -1.77 8.32 5.44
N ARG A 150 -0.88 7.32 5.49
CA ARG A 150 -0.50 6.45 4.38
C ARG A 150 -0.60 5.00 4.82
N ILE A 151 -0.53 4.07 3.88
CA ILE A 151 -0.60 2.63 4.20
C ILE A 151 0.65 1.86 3.72
N ALA A 152 0.96 0.78 4.43
CA ALA A 152 2.09 -0.11 4.18
C ALA A 152 1.76 -1.57 4.47
N ALA A 153 2.56 -2.48 3.92
CA ALA A 153 2.48 -3.90 4.20
C ALA A 153 3.77 -4.39 4.89
N ALA A 154 3.63 -5.21 5.92
CA ALA A 154 4.72 -5.91 6.59
C ALA A 154 4.34 -7.39 6.74
N SER A 155 4.66 -8.20 5.73
CA SER A 155 4.34 -9.62 5.70
C SER A 155 5.59 -10.49 5.64
N SER A 156 5.63 -11.53 6.46
CA SER A 156 6.73 -12.50 6.54
C SER A 156 6.53 -13.70 5.60
N ALA A 157 5.86 -13.50 4.45
CA ALA A 157 5.56 -14.55 3.48
C ALA A 157 6.74 -15.50 3.23
N ASP A 158 6.48 -16.80 3.35
CA ASP A 158 7.51 -17.82 3.60
C ASP A 158 8.56 -17.90 2.48
N THR A 159 8.06 -18.06 1.25
CA THR A 159 8.87 -18.43 0.10
C THR A 159 8.87 -17.33 -0.96
N PRO A 160 9.87 -17.31 -1.87
CA PRO A 160 9.85 -16.41 -3.03
C PRO A 160 8.61 -16.60 -3.91
N LEU A 161 8.00 -17.79 -3.94
CA LEU A 161 6.74 -18.02 -4.63
C LEU A 161 5.58 -17.34 -3.89
N ALA A 162 5.45 -17.54 -2.58
CA ALA A 162 4.43 -16.91 -1.76
C ALA A 162 4.44 -15.38 -1.90
N VAL A 163 5.63 -14.76 -1.92
CA VAL A 163 5.81 -13.33 -2.18
C VAL A 163 5.24 -12.91 -3.54
N ARG A 164 5.50 -13.69 -4.60
CA ARG A 164 4.95 -13.38 -5.94
C ARG A 164 3.44 -13.57 -6.00
N ILE A 165 2.90 -14.59 -5.32
CA ILE A 165 1.45 -14.82 -5.24
C ILE A 165 0.78 -13.63 -4.56
N GLY A 166 1.27 -13.23 -3.38
CA GLY A 166 0.72 -12.09 -2.63
C GLY A 166 0.78 -10.78 -3.44
N ARG A 167 1.88 -10.52 -4.16
CA ARG A 167 1.95 -9.36 -5.07
C ARG A 167 0.91 -9.44 -6.20
N SER A 168 0.81 -10.58 -6.89
CA SER A 168 -0.19 -10.76 -7.96
C SER A 168 -1.63 -10.65 -7.45
N ALA A 169 -1.91 -11.02 -6.20
CA ALA A 169 -3.23 -10.84 -5.59
C ALA A 169 -3.55 -9.36 -5.35
N LEU A 170 -2.58 -8.56 -4.91
CA LEU A 170 -2.76 -7.11 -4.71
C LEU A 170 -3.05 -6.39 -6.04
N ASP A 171 -2.49 -6.87 -7.14
CA ASP A 171 -2.69 -6.31 -8.49
C ASP A 171 -4.08 -6.63 -9.07
N VAL A 172 -4.84 -7.54 -8.45
CA VAL A 172 -6.13 -8.02 -8.98
C VAL A 172 -7.31 -7.73 -8.05
N LEU A 173 -7.12 -7.86 -6.73
CA LEU A 173 -8.17 -7.58 -5.76
C LEU A 173 -8.54 -6.10 -5.79
N GLU A 174 -9.83 -5.81 -5.91
CA GLU A 174 -10.34 -4.45 -5.97
C GLU A 174 -10.85 -3.96 -4.61
N ILE A 175 -10.79 -2.65 -4.39
CA ILE A 175 -11.42 -1.95 -3.25
C ILE A 175 -12.56 -1.05 -3.69
N PHE A 176 -12.49 -0.56 -4.93
CA PHE A 176 -13.56 0.06 -5.70
C PHE A 176 -13.48 -0.50 -7.12
N PRO A 177 -14.56 -0.43 -7.92
CA PRO A 177 -14.53 -0.93 -9.29
C PRO A 177 -13.38 -0.30 -10.08
N GLY A 178 -12.46 -1.10 -10.60
CA GLY A 178 -11.27 -0.65 -11.31
C GLY A 178 -10.17 -0.01 -10.45
N VAL A 179 -10.25 -0.09 -9.12
CA VAL A 179 -9.20 0.36 -8.19
C VAL A 179 -8.73 -0.82 -7.35
N THR A 180 -7.51 -1.25 -7.61
CA THR A 180 -6.88 -2.40 -6.96
C THR A 180 -6.37 -2.06 -5.56
N ALA A 181 -6.19 -3.09 -4.74
CA ALA A 181 -5.48 -2.97 -3.46
C ALA A 181 -4.06 -2.44 -3.68
N ARG A 182 -3.38 -2.83 -4.77
CA ARG A 182 -2.05 -2.29 -5.13
C ARG A 182 -2.07 -0.78 -5.31
N GLU A 183 -3.05 -0.27 -6.05
CA GLU A 183 -3.20 1.17 -6.27
C GLU A 183 -3.50 1.90 -4.95
N ALA A 184 -4.34 1.33 -4.09
CA ALA A 184 -4.58 1.86 -2.75
C ALA A 184 -3.27 1.98 -1.95
N PHE A 185 -2.42 0.95 -1.95
CA PHE A 185 -1.10 1.00 -1.30
C PHE A 185 -0.15 2.04 -1.90
N SER A 186 -0.40 2.53 -3.10
CA SER A 186 0.45 3.50 -3.79
C SER A 186 0.07 4.96 -3.49
N ILE A 187 -1.12 5.20 -2.93
CA ILE A 187 -1.62 6.55 -2.63
C ILE A 187 -0.68 7.26 -1.64
N GLY A 188 -0.29 8.48 -1.99
CA GLY A 188 0.56 9.33 -1.16
C GLY A 188 2.06 9.04 -1.29
N TRP A 189 2.47 8.10 -2.15
CA TRP A 189 3.86 7.80 -2.45
C TRP A 189 4.26 8.24 -3.86
N PRO A 190 5.55 8.48 -4.14
CA PRO A 190 6.03 8.70 -5.50
C PRO A 190 5.71 7.51 -6.42
N ALA A 191 5.53 7.78 -7.72
CA ALA A 191 5.28 6.73 -8.70
C ALA A 191 6.38 5.65 -8.65
N GLY A 192 5.97 4.38 -8.53
CA GLY A 192 6.87 3.23 -8.45
C GLY A 192 7.58 3.03 -7.10
N PHE A 193 7.18 3.77 -6.06
CA PHE A 193 7.71 3.57 -4.71
C PHE A 193 7.23 2.24 -4.11
N GLU A 194 8.17 1.37 -3.74
CA GLU A 194 7.91 0.06 -3.15
C GLU A 194 8.38 -0.02 -1.68
N GLY A 195 8.91 1.07 -1.12
CA GLY A 195 9.47 1.11 0.23
C GLY A 195 8.43 0.85 1.33
N ASN A 196 7.14 1.03 1.04
CA ASN A 196 6.03 0.71 1.94
C ASN A 196 5.58 -0.77 1.86
N LEU A 197 6.17 -1.61 1.01
CA LEU A 197 5.78 -3.01 0.83
C LEU A 197 6.90 -3.96 1.22
N GLN A 198 6.99 -4.26 2.50
CA GLN A 198 7.93 -5.25 3.01
C GLN A 198 7.24 -6.62 3.02
N ILE A 199 7.33 -7.34 1.90
CA ILE A 199 6.67 -8.64 1.70
C ILE A 199 7.73 -9.73 1.48
N GLY A 200 7.77 -10.69 2.39
CA GLY A 200 8.67 -11.84 2.40
C GLY A 200 9.52 -11.94 3.66
N ARG A 201 10.33 -13.00 3.73
CA ARG A 201 11.27 -13.24 4.84
C ARG A 201 12.68 -13.67 4.38
N THR A 202 13.00 -13.37 3.12
CA THR A 202 14.36 -13.58 2.58
C THR A 202 15.14 -12.27 2.66
N PRO A 203 16.47 -12.32 2.90
CA PRO A 203 17.28 -11.12 3.09
C PRO A 203 17.01 -10.05 2.00
N PRO A 204 16.82 -8.79 2.38
CA PRO A 204 17.09 -8.21 3.71
C PRO A 204 15.98 -8.44 4.76
N LEU A 205 14.88 -9.09 4.41
CA LEU A 205 13.79 -9.43 5.34
C LEU A 205 14.08 -10.73 6.09
N SER A 206 13.45 -10.90 7.25
CA SER A 206 13.46 -12.12 8.05
C SER A 206 12.06 -12.43 8.57
N SER A 207 11.86 -13.53 9.29
CA SER A 207 10.57 -13.78 9.94
C SER A 207 10.30 -12.81 11.11
N ASP A 208 11.33 -12.13 11.61
CA ASP A 208 11.23 -11.13 12.67
C ASP A 208 10.98 -9.73 12.08
N LYS A 209 9.71 -9.34 12.09
CA LYS A 209 9.22 -8.03 11.60
C LYS A 209 9.83 -6.86 12.37
N ALA A 210 10.15 -7.03 13.66
CA ALA A 210 10.77 -5.99 14.47
C ALA A 210 12.26 -5.79 14.10
N ALA A 211 12.94 -6.87 13.69
CA ALA A 211 14.33 -6.82 13.28
C ALA A 211 14.52 -6.28 11.85
N THR A 212 13.57 -6.50 10.94
CA THR A 212 13.76 -6.19 9.50
C THR A 212 12.66 -5.33 8.89
N HIS A 213 11.40 -5.78 8.87
CA HIS A 213 10.31 -5.05 8.20
C HIS A 213 10.10 -3.64 8.72
N PHE A 214 9.90 -3.46 10.03
CA PHE A 214 9.64 -2.14 10.63
C PHE A 214 10.85 -1.20 10.51
N PRO A 215 12.10 -1.63 10.78
CA PRO A 215 13.27 -0.81 10.53
C PRO A 215 13.41 -0.34 9.08
N ILE A 216 13.08 -1.21 8.11
CA ILE A 216 13.06 -0.81 6.71
C ILE A 216 11.90 0.16 6.45
N LEU A 217 10.67 -0.13 6.88
CA LEU A 217 9.53 0.77 6.73
C LEU A 217 9.83 2.15 7.28
N ARG A 218 10.32 2.27 8.52
CA ARG A 218 10.69 3.55 9.12
C ARG A 218 11.73 4.30 8.28
N ARG A 219 12.74 3.59 7.78
CA ARG A 219 13.79 4.20 6.94
C ARG A 219 13.24 4.70 5.61
N GLU A 220 12.48 3.88 4.90
CA GLU A 220 11.99 4.19 3.55
C GLU A 220 10.84 5.21 3.59
N THR A 221 9.97 5.15 4.60
CA THR A 221 8.81 6.05 4.73
C THR A 221 9.13 7.36 5.46
N GLY A 222 10.16 7.36 6.30
CA GLY A 222 10.48 8.48 7.20
C GLY A 222 9.45 8.69 8.32
N ILE A 223 8.52 7.74 8.52
CA ILE A 223 7.49 7.83 9.56
C ILE A 223 8.01 7.15 10.82
N ALA A 224 7.88 7.83 11.96
CA ALA A 224 8.37 7.33 13.23
C ALA A 224 7.49 6.18 13.75
N TYR A 225 8.07 5.22 14.48
CA TYR A 225 7.33 4.05 14.96
C TYR A 225 6.13 4.43 15.82
N ASP A 226 6.29 5.48 16.61
CA ASP A 226 5.28 5.99 17.52
C ASP A 226 4.13 6.77 16.84
N GLU A 227 4.20 6.87 15.51
CA GLU A 227 3.17 7.39 14.60
C GLU A 227 2.54 6.28 13.74
N MET A 228 2.89 5.01 13.98
CA MET A 228 2.38 3.85 13.24
C MET A 228 1.27 3.11 13.99
N LEU A 229 0.38 2.50 13.22
CA LEU A 229 -0.62 1.52 13.66
C LEU A 229 -0.40 0.21 12.89
N PHE A 230 -0.34 -0.92 13.58
CA PHE A 230 -0.01 -2.22 12.98
C PHE A 230 -1.02 -3.31 13.32
N PHE A 231 -1.40 -4.09 12.30
CA PHE A 231 -2.30 -5.23 12.40
C PHE A 231 -1.59 -6.52 11.97
N ASP A 232 -1.78 -7.58 12.74
CA ASP A 232 -1.15 -8.88 12.50
C ASP A 232 -1.98 -9.97 13.18
N ASP A 233 -2.17 -11.12 12.53
CA ASP A 233 -2.96 -12.21 13.11
C ASP A 233 -2.26 -12.87 14.29
N CYS A 234 -0.93 -12.83 14.33
CA CYS A 234 -0.08 -13.39 15.38
C CYS A 234 -0.27 -14.90 15.60
N ASN A 235 -0.76 -15.64 14.61
CA ASN A 235 -0.96 -17.09 14.73
C ASN A 235 0.38 -17.86 14.75
N TRP A 236 1.44 -17.28 14.18
CA TRP A 236 2.78 -17.86 14.13
C TRP A 236 3.77 -17.25 15.14
N GLY A 237 3.30 -16.40 16.05
CA GLY A 237 4.11 -15.77 17.09
C GLY A 237 3.55 -14.41 17.55
N ASP A 238 4.12 -13.85 18.61
CA ASP A 238 3.74 -12.52 19.12
C ASP A 238 4.38 -11.40 18.28
N HIS A 239 4.04 -11.30 16.99
CA HIS A 239 4.57 -10.27 16.10
C HIS A 239 4.20 -8.86 16.55
N CYS A 240 2.93 -8.64 16.91
CA CYS A 240 2.46 -7.38 17.50
C CYS A 240 3.31 -6.96 18.70
N GLY A 241 3.51 -7.85 19.67
CA GLY A 241 4.29 -7.53 20.86
C GLY A 241 5.79 -7.37 20.57
N ALA A 242 6.36 -8.17 19.67
CA ALA A 242 7.74 -8.02 19.24
C ALA A 242 7.99 -6.65 18.61
N VAL A 243 7.13 -6.22 17.70
CA VAL A 243 7.20 -4.89 17.07
C VAL A 243 6.99 -3.78 18.10
N ALA A 244 5.97 -3.87 18.94
CA ALA A 244 5.69 -2.85 19.96
C ALA A 244 6.86 -2.65 20.94
N ARG A 245 7.61 -3.71 21.27
CA ARG A 245 8.75 -3.65 22.19
C ARG A 245 10.09 -3.34 21.51
N GLY A 246 10.28 -3.85 20.29
CA GLY A 246 11.55 -3.76 19.56
C GLY A 246 11.69 -2.49 18.72
N CYS A 247 10.58 -1.90 18.29
CA CYS A 247 10.55 -0.74 17.42
C CYS A 247 10.09 0.50 18.21
N VAL A 248 10.96 1.03 19.06
CA VAL A 248 10.64 2.15 19.95
C VAL A 248 11.40 3.41 19.54
N GLU A 249 10.71 4.54 19.46
CA GLU A 249 11.35 5.83 19.24
C GLU A 249 12.00 6.35 20.53
N ALA A 250 13.26 6.76 20.46
CA ALA A 250 13.97 7.31 21.60
C ALA A 250 13.32 8.59 22.17
N ARG A 251 12.64 9.37 21.33
CA ARG A 251 12.01 10.64 21.72
C ARG A 251 10.79 10.43 22.61
N SER A 252 9.90 9.51 22.24
CA SER A 252 8.64 9.26 22.95
C SER A 252 8.72 8.06 23.90
N GLY A 253 9.69 7.17 23.70
CA GLY A 253 9.73 5.89 24.42
C GLY A 253 8.62 4.92 23.98
N GLU A 254 7.96 5.19 22.85
CA GLU A 254 6.83 4.42 22.36
C GLU A 254 7.15 3.77 21.00
N GLY A 255 6.55 2.61 20.75
CA GLY A 255 6.51 1.97 19.44
C GLY A 255 5.14 2.10 18.78
N PRO A 256 4.85 1.30 17.74
CA PRO A 256 3.55 1.34 17.05
C PRO A 256 2.40 1.02 18.01
N VAL A 257 1.21 1.55 17.71
CA VAL A 257 -0.02 0.93 18.22
C VAL A 257 -0.18 -0.40 17.51
N VAL A 258 -0.50 -1.46 18.23
CA VAL A 258 -0.64 -2.80 17.65
C VAL A 258 -2.00 -3.40 17.99
N VAL A 259 -2.56 -4.14 17.04
CA VAL A 259 -3.82 -4.88 17.19
C VAL A 259 -3.65 -6.27 16.60
N ARG A 260 -3.96 -7.29 17.41
CA ARG A 260 -3.94 -8.68 16.94
C ARG A 260 -5.25 -9.02 16.23
N THR A 261 -5.16 -9.76 15.14
CA THR A 261 -6.29 -10.12 14.27
C THR A 261 -6.36 -11.64 14.04
N PRO A 262 -6.50 -12.48 15.09
CA PRO A 262 -6.33 -13.94 14.98
C PRO A 262 -7.35 -14.64 14.06
N ARG A 263 -8.38 -13.93 13.60
CA ARG A 263 -9.41 -14.42 12.67
C ARG A 263 -9.48 -13.57 11.39
N GLY A 264 -8.39 -12.89 11.06
CA GLY A 264 -8.39 -11.83 10.05
C GLY A 264 -8.78 -10.47 10.61
N LEU A 265 -8.44 -9.41 9.88
CA LEU A 265 -8.76 -8.03 10.22
C LEU A 265 -10.26 -7.77 9.99
N GLY A 266 -11.06 -7.88 11.04
CA GLY A 266 -12.46 -7.49 11.06
C GLY A 266 -12.65 -5.98 11.25
N ILE A 267 -13.90 -5.53 11.09
CA ILE A 267 -14.26 -4.12 11.27
C ILE A 267 -13.95 -3.67 12.71
N ASP A 268 -14.28 -4.50 13.70
CA ASP A 268 -14.06 -4.19 15.12
C ASP A 268 -12.57 -4.02 15.43
N GLU A 269 -11.70 -4.88 14.88
CA GLU A 269 -10.25 -4.74 15.06
C GLU A 269 -9.71 -3.47 14.42
N TRP A 270 -10.19 -3.09 13.21
CA TRP A 270 -9.81 -1.83 12.56
C TRP A 270 -10.19 -0.61 13.41
N GLU A 271 -11.45 -0.54 13.86
CA GLU A 271 -11.94 0.57 14.69
C GLU A 271 -11.22 0.62 16.05
N LEU A 272 -10.92 -0.55 16.65
CA LEU A 272 -10.13 -0.64 17.87
C LEU A 272 -8.71 -0.08 17.69
N GLY A 273 -8.10 -0.30 16.52
CA GLY A 273 -6.78 0.25 16.20
C GLY A 273 -6.78 1.77 16.14
N LEU A 274 -7.76 2.35 15.43
CA LEU A 274 -7.95 3.80 15.38
C LEU A 274 -8.22 4.39 16.76
N GLU A 275 -9.08 3.73 17.55
CA GLU A 275 -9.40 4.13 18.92
C GLU A 275 -8.16 4.20 19.80
N ARG A 276 -7.36 3.13 19.82
CA ARG A 276 -6.11 3.08 20.61
C ARG A 276 -5.12 4.15 20.19
N PHE A 277 -5.03 4.45 18.89
CA PHE A 277 -4.16 5.50 18.39
C PHE A 277 -4.62 6.88 18.85
N ARG A 278 -5.92 7.16 18.73
CA ARG A 278 -6.53 8.40 19.20
C ARG A 278 -6.33 8.62 20.70
N GLN A 279 -6.60 7.61 21.52
CA GLN A 279 -6.37 7.66 22.98
C GLN A 279 -4.91 7.98 23.32
N ARG A 280 -3.95 7.45 22.56
CA ARG A 280 -2.52 7.76 22.73
C ARG A 280 -2.23 9.23 22.42
N VAL A 281 -2.75 9.75 21.31
CA VAL A 281 -2.57 11.16 20.92
C VAL A 281 -3.16 12.08 21.98
N GLU A 282 -4.37 11.79 22.47
CA GLU A 282 -5.03 12.53 23.55
C GLU A 282 -4.19 12.51 24.85
N ALA A 283 -3.71 11.33 25.27
CA ALA A 283 -2.87 11.19 26.45
C ALA A 283 -1.55 12.01 26.36
N ARG A 284 -0.93 12.07 25.17
CA ARG A 284 0.24 12.92 24.91
C ARG A 284 -0.08 14.40 25.02
N ALA A 285 -1.20 14.85 24.45
CA ALA A 285 -1.64 16.24 24.50
C ALA A 285 -1.92 16.69 25.95
N GLU A 286 -2.60 15.86 26.75
CA GLU A 286 -2.82 16.13 28.16
C GLU A 286 -1.52 16.12 28.99
N GLY A 287 -0.59 15.22 28.66
CA GLY A 287 0.71 15.14 29.31
C GLY A 287 1.60 16.34 29.01
N ALA A 288 1.49 16.92 27.81
CA ALA A 288 2.19 18.14 27.43
C ALA A 288 1.60 19.39 28.11
N THR A 289 0.27 19.43 28.30
CA THR A 289 -0.42 20.55 28.97
C THR A 289 -0.12 20.64 30.46
N ARG A 290 0.26 19.51 31.08
CA ARG A 290 0.55 19.42 32.53
C ARG A 290 2.02 19.72 32.91
N ARG A 291 2.90 19.98 31.94
CA ARG A 291 4.32 20.33 32.16
C ARG A 291 4.56 21.81 31.93
#